data_AF-A0A831TG95-F1
#
_entry.id   AF-A0A831TG95-F1
#
_cell.length_a   1.000
_cell.length_b   1.000
_cell.length_c   1.000
_cell.angle_alpha   90.00
_cell.angle_beta   90.00
_cell.angle_gamma   90.00
#
_symmetry.space_group_name_H-M   'P 1'
#
loop_
_entity.id
_entity.type
_entity.pdbx_description
1 polymer ?
#
loop_
_entity_poly.entity_id
_entity_poly.type
_entity_poly.pdbx_seq_one_letter_code
_entity_poly.pdbx_strand_id
1 'polypeptide(L)'
;MELKRWIVLLAVVLLLGAGCRLGGESGTPTPTAGVTPTRPVATPTVAATAPASPVPQTPNPSSTPPPGSILVQPPDAYLVTQSGEQKASFGAFYWVHETGYAAEVTSRGFEIQPEPLAVQAGETVQVELRGGPAPEKVALEVFPEEGNKDRIGPQAGAIVAFIPRTEPAASAELSGSDGRYSWVTDIPAGNYFVRLRVEWPEPSRNPVPGRKPTAEYSFFIAVS
;
A
#
# COMPACT_ATOMS: atom_id res chain seq x y z
N MET A 1 48.69 2.62 -15.68
CA MET A 1 48.87 3.81 -16.53
C MET A 1 47.57 3.97 -17.29
N GLU A 2 46.66 4.92 -17.07
CA GLU A 2 46.61 6.22 -16.41
C GLU A 2 45.16 6.38 -15.88
N LEU A 3 44.87 6.64 -14.61
CA LEU A 3 45.03 7.87 -13.84
C LEU A 3 44.60 9.17 -14.55
N LYS A 4 43.52 9.75 -14.01
CA LYS A 4 43.31 11.19 -13.76
C LYS A 4 42.62 12.05 -14.82
N ARG A 5 41.80 12.96 -14.25
CA ARG A 5 41.09 14.13 -14.81
C ARG A 5 39.73 13.70 -15.37
N TRP A 6 38.58 14.22 -14.93
CA TRP A 6 38.26 15.63 -14.75
C TRP A 6 37.31 15.86 -13.54
N ILE A 7 37.88 16.44 -12.48
CA ILE A 7 37.22 17.30 -11.49
C ILE A 7 37.75 18.72 -11.79
N VAL A 8 37.01 19.77 -11.38
CA VAL A 8 37.35 21.22 -11.37
C VAL A 8 36.69 21.98 -12.55
N LEU A 9 35.85 23.02 -12.40
CA LEU A 9 35.87 24.27 -11.59
C LEU A 9 34.44 24.70 -11.14
N LEU A 10 34.18 25.13 -9.89
CA LEU A 10 34.41 26.46 -9.23
C LEU A 10 33.50 27.60 -9.79
N ALA A 11 32.52 28.14 -9.05
CA ALA A 11 32.57 29.09 -7.90
C ALA A 11 32.17 30.52 -8.32
N VAL A 12 31.84 31.39 -7.34
CA VAL A 12 31.54 32.85 -7.42
C VAL A 12 30.01 33.12 -7.57
N VAL A 13 29.26 33.80 -6.68
CA VAL A 13 29.47 35.00 -5.86
C VAL A 13 28.62 34.95 -4.57
N LEU A 14 29.26 35.19 -3.43
CA LEU A 14 28.69 35.72 -2.18
C LEU A 14 28.74 37.25 -2.27
N LEU A 15 27.69 37.97 -1.81
CA LEU A 15 27.72 39.27 -1.09
C LEU A 15 26.61 40.30 -1.47
N LEU A 16 25.95 40.77 -0.40
CA LEU A 16 25.54 42.15 -0.07
C LEU A 16 24.35 42.81 -0.78
N GLY A 17 23.41 43.27 0.06
CA GLY A 17 22.36 44.22 -0.31
C GLY A 17 21.48 44.64 0.87
N ALA A 18 22.08 45.16 1.95
CA ALA A 18 21.36 45.90 2.98
C ALA A 18 20.87 47.25 2.40
N GLY A 19 19.60 47.59 2.65
CA GLY A 19 19.02 48.87 2.27
C GLY A 19 17.89 49.26 3.22
N CYS A 20 18.24 49.97 4.29
CA CYS A 20 17.31 50.69 5.16
C CYS A 20 16.74 51.92 4.43
N ARG A 21 15.45 52.25 4.59
CA ARG A 21 14.99 53.65 4.73
C ARG A 21 13.76 53.76 5.63
N LEU A 22 13.96 54.54 6.71
CA LEU A 22 12.99 55.11 7.64
C LEU A 22 12.43 56.45 7.11
N GLY A 23 11.27 56.85 7.63
CA GLY A 23 10.76 58.24 7.74
C GLY A 23 9.30 58.37 7.26
N GLY A 24 8.35 59.03 7.92
CA GLY A 24 8.21 59.82 9.16
C GLY A 24 6.71 60.25 9.26
N GLU A 25 6.07 60.23 10.44
CA GLU A 25 5.56 61.41 11.23
C GLU A 25 4.69 62.43 10.46
N SER A 26 3.54 63.00 10.89
CA SER A 26 2.85 63.18 12.19
C SER A 26 1.42 63.73 11.96
N GLY A 27 0.50 63.62 12.94
CA GLY A 27 -0.76 64.41 12.97
C GLY A 27 -1.87 63.94 13.95
N THR A 28 -1.83 64.43 15.20
CA THR A 28 -2.77 64.34 16.36
C THR A 28 -4.12 65.10 16.15
N PRO A 29 -5.11 65.20 17.09
CA PRO A 29 -5.46 64.51 18.36
C PRO A 29 -6.98 64.14 18.56
N THR A 30 -7.28 63.54 19.73
CA THR A 30 -8.58 63.12 20.32
C THR A 30 -9.53 64.28 20.72
N PRO A 31 -10.81 64.00 21.04
CA PRO A 31 -11.27 64.28 22.41
C PRO A 31 -12.14 63.19 23.06
N THR A 32 -12.02 63.16 24.39
CA THR A 32 -12.56 62.27 25.42
C THR A 32 -14.02 62.57 25.80
N ALA A 33 -14.76 61.55 26.24
CA ALA A 33 -15.84 61.71 27.23
C ALA A 33 -15.82 60.52 28.22
N GLY A 34 -15.71 60.81 29.53
CA GLY A 34 -15.86 59.85 30.64
C GLY A 34 -17.32 59.39 30.83
N VAL A 35 -17.66 58.41 31.66
CA VAL A 35 -17.69 58.49 33.14
C VAL A 35 -18.04 57.10 33.75
N THR A 36 -17.34 56.74 34.84
CA THR A 36 -17.67 55.82 35.99
C THR A 36 -17.79 54.27 35.81
N PRO A 37 -17.16 53.47 36.71
CA PRO A 37 -17.18 52.01 36.67
C PRO A 37 -18.35 51.42 37.47
N THR A 38 -19.03 50.41 36.92
CA THR A 38 -20.03 49.61 37.64
C THR A 38 -19.72 48.13 37.45
N ARG A 39 -19.33 47.45 38.53
CA ARG A 39 -19.26 45.98 38.60
C ARG A 39 -20.63 45.47 39.04
N PRO A 40 -21.26 44.62 38.23
CA PRO A 40 -21.70 43.28 38.69
C PRO A 40 -21.56 42.26 37.52
N VAL A 41 -21.62 40.94 37.62
CA VAL A 41 -21.76 39.87 38.61
C VAL A 41 -21.20 38.62 37.88
N ALA A 42 -20.59 37.67 38.58
CA ALA A 42 -20.03 36.47 37.96
C ALA A 42 -21.14 35.60 37.33
N THR A 43 -21.07 35.41 36.02
CA THR A 43 -21.79 34.34 35.31
C THR A 43 -20.90 33.09 35.34
N PRO A 44 -21.39 31.91 35.74
CA PRO A 44 -20.58 30.69 35.65
C PRO A 44 -20.36 30.34 34.17
N THR A 45 -19.11 30.44 33.72
CA THR A 45 -18.66 29.91 32.44
C THR A 45 -18.81 28.39 32.47
N VAL A 46 -19.77 27.85 31.72
CA VAL A 46 -19.76 26.43 31.35
C VAL A 46 -18.56 26.25 30.42
N ALA A 47 -17.55 25.50 30.87
CA ALA A 47 -16.42 25.13 30.04
C ALA A 47 -16.96 24.35 28.81
N ALA A 48 -16.77 24.93 27.62
CA ALA A 48 -16.98 24.21 26.37
C ALA A 48 -15.91 23.12 26.29
N THR A 49 -16.31 21.86 26.52
CA THR A 49 -15.46 20.70 26.23
C THR A 49 -15.13 20.73 24.73
N ALA A 50 -13.86 20.95 24.40
CA ALA A 50 -13.39 20.85 23.03
C ALA A 50 -13.75 19.44 22.50
N PRO A 51 -14.31 19.31 21.29
CA PRO A 51 -14.53 17.99 20.70
C PRO A 51 -13.18 17.31 20.55
N ALA A 52 -13.06 16.09 21.09
CA ALA A 52 -11.87 15.27 20.98
C ALA A 52 -11.51 15.10 19.50
N SER A 53 -10.29 15.49 19.14
CA SER A 53 -9.74 15.21 17.81
C SER A 53 -9.78 13.70 17.56
N PRO A 54 -10.18 13.23 16.37
CA PRO A 54 -10.17 11.81 16.06
C PRO A 54 -8.72 11.31 16.10
N VAL A 55 -8.44 10.41 17.04
CA VAL A 55 -7.18 9.65 17.07
C VAL A 55 -7.14 8.81 15.79
N PRO A 56 -6.03 8.81 15.02
CA PRO A 56 -5.83 7.88 13.92
C PRO A 56 -5.94 6.44 14.45
N GLN A 57 -6.98 5.72 14.05
CA GLN A 57 -7.12 4.31 14.39
C GLN A 57 -6.10 3.52 13.57
N THR A 58 -5.14 2.92 14.26
CA THR A 58 -4.33 1.83 13.73
C THR A 58 -5.29 0.73 13.24
N PRO A 59 -5.18 0.23 11.99
CA PRO A 59 -6.02 -0.88 11.55
C PRO A 59 -5.80 -2.08 12.48
N ASN A 60 -6.86 -2.53 13.12
CA ASN A 60 -6.81 -3.68 14.00
C ASN A 60 -6.66 -4.95 13.14
N PRO A 61 -5.71 -5.86 13.41
CA PRO A 61 -5.52 -7.03 12.58
C PRO A 61 -6.64 -8.05 12.84
N SER A 62 -7.25 -8.52 11.75
CA SER A 62 -8.02 -9.77 11.62
C SER A 62 -8.97 -10.13 12.78
N SER A 63 -10.22 -9.68 12.70
CA SER A 63 -11.30 -10.28 13.48
C SER A 63 -11.71 -11.61 12.85
N THR A 64 -11.54 -12.72 13.56
CA THR A 64 -12.19 -13.98 13.18
C THR A 64 -13.70 -13.73 13.09
N PRO A 65 -14.34 -14.04 11.94
CA PRO A 65 -15.76 -13.79 11.77
C PRO A 65 -16.61 -14.54 12.83
N PRO A 66 -17.71 -13.95 13.33
CA PRO A 66 -18.60 -14.63 14.27
C PRO A 66 -19.14 -15.95 13.70
N PRO A 67 -19.44 -16.96 14.54
CA PRO A 67 -20.08 -18.19 14.08
C PRO A 67 -21.35 -17.89 13.26
N GLY A 68 -21.44 -18.46 12.06
CA GLY A 68 -22.57 -18.25 11.13
C GLY A 68 -22.42 -17.09 10.15
N SER A 69 -21.32 -16.33 10.19
CA SER A 69 -21.05 -15.32 9.16
C SER A 69 -20.59 -15.96 7.85
N ILE A 70 -20.99 -15.37 6.73
CA ILE A 70 -20.50 -15.73 5.40
C ILE A 70 -19.26 -14.88 5.11
N LEU A 71 -18.14 -15.54 4.81
CA LEU A 71 -16.92 -14.88 4.39
C LEU A 71 -16.90 -14.72 2.87
N VAL A 72 -16.98 -13.48 2.41
CA VAL A 72 -16.95 -13.15 0.98
C VAL A 72 -15.55 -12.66 0.61
N GLN A 73 -14.61 -13.61 0.57
CA GLN A 73 -13.23 -13.36 0.15
C GLN A 73 -12.76 -14.47 -0.80
N PRO A 74 -11.84 -14.16 -1.73
CA PRO A 74 -11.24 -15.18 -2.58
C PRO A 74 -10.34 -16.14 -1.78
N PRO A 75 -10.01 -17.32 -2.33
CA PRO A 75 -9.11 -18.28 -1.67
C PRO A 75 -7.80 -17.66 -1.22
N ASP A 76 -7.22 -18.19 -0.14
CA ASP A 76 -5.87 -17.79 0.26
C ASP A 76 -4.85 -18.34 -0.75
N ALA A 77 -3.87 -17.52 -1.12
CA ALA A 77 -2.74 -17.94 -1.95
C ALA A 77 -1.48 -18.12 -1.09
N TYR A 78 -0.70 -19.15 -1.40
CA TYR A 78 0.57 -19.46 -0.77
C TYR A 78 1.64 -19.67 -1.84
N LEU A 79 2.86 -19.19 -1.58
CA LEU A 79 4.04 -19.56 -2.34
C LEU A 79 4.84 -20.55 -1.49
N VAL A 80 5.07 -21.73 -2.04
CA VAL A 80 5.73 -22.85 -1.37
C VAL A 80 7.03 -23.16 -2.10
N THR A 81 8.12 -23.17 -1.34
CA THR A 81 9.49 -23.41 -1.79
C THR A 81 10.06 -24.61 -1.02
N GLN A 82 11.30 -24.98 -1.33
CA GLN A 82 12.02 -25.96 -0.53
C GLN A 82 12.36 -25.44 0.87
N SER A 83 12.46 -24.12 1.04
CA SER A 83 12.88 -23.46 2.29
C SER A 83 11.70 -23.14 3.23
N GLY A 84 10.47 -23.09 2.72
CA GLY A 84 9.28 -22.81 3.51
C GLY A 84 8.06 -22.43 2.68
N GLU A 85 7.08 -21.81 3.33
CA GLU A 85 5.90 -21.24 2.66
C GLU A 85 5.63 -19.81 3.15
N GLN A 86 5.08 -18.98 2.26
CA GLN A 86 4.65 -17.63 2.57
C GLN A 86 3.21 -17.43 2.09
N LYS A 87 2.33 -16.98 2.99
CA LYS A 87 0.97 -16.56 2.64
C LYS A 87 1.02 -15.21 1.90
N ALA A 88 0.22 -15.09 0.85
CA ALA A 88 0.10 -13.86 0.10
C ALA A 88 -0.62 -12.75 0.87
N SER A 89 -0.26 -11.51 0.55
CA SER A 89 -1.09 -10.34 0.83
C SER A 89 -2.14 -10.20 -0.26
N PHE A 90 -3.38 -9.84 0.10
CA PHE A 90 -4.43 -9.54 -0.87
C PHE A 90 -4.23 -8.15 -1.49
N GLY A 91 -4.46 -8.06 -2.80
CA GLY A 91 -4.61 -6.82 -3.54
C GLY A 91 -6.08 -6.52 -3.82
N ALA A 92 -6.35 -6.02 -5.03
CA ALA A 92 -7.71 -5.81 -5.50
C ALA A 92 -8.39 -7.16 -5.82
N PHE A 93 -9.69 -7.26 -5.57
CA PHE A 93 -10.47 -8.42 -5.98
C PHE A 93 -11.95 -8.10 -6.19
N TYR A 94 -12.58 -8.91 -7.03
CA TYR A 94 -14.03 -9.10 -7.08
C TYR A 94 -14.30 -10.58 -6.80
N TRP A 95 -15.03 -10.88 -5.73
CA TRP A 95 -15.33 -12.25 -5.33
C TRP A 95 -16.82 -12.46 -5.12
N VAL A 96 -17.31 -13.62 -5.55
CA VAL A 96 -18.71 -14.03 -5.36
C VAL A 96 -18.73 -15.35 -4.61
N HIS A 97 -19.36 -15.35 -3.45
CA HIS A 97 -19.60 -16.55 -2.64
C HIS A 97 -20.70 -17.41 -3.29
N GLU A 98 -20.70 -18.73 -3.03
CA GLU A 98 -21.68 -19.69 -3.58
C GLU A 98 -23.15 -19.34 -3.27
N THR A 99 -23.39 -18.57 -2.22
CA THR A 99 -24.72 -18.09 -1.85
C THR A 99 -25.21 -16.91 -2.72
N GLY A 100 -24.34 -16.33 -3.53
CA GLY A 100 -24.61 -15.17 -4.39
C GLY A 100 -24.24 -13.82 -3.78
N TYR A 101 -23.70 -13.79 -2.55
CA TYR A 101 -23.11 -12.57 -2.01
C TYR A 101 -21.79 -12.27 -2.71
N ALA A 102 -21.56 -11.00 -3.02
CA ALA A 102 -20.33 -10.55 -3.65
C ALA A 102 -19.65 -9.44 -2.84
N ALA A 103 -18.34 -9.39 -2.95
CA ALA A 103 -17.51 -8.34 -2.39
C ALA A 103 -16.56 -7.82 -3.47
N GLU A 104 -16.33 -6.52 -3.44
CA GLU A 104 -15.35 -5.86 -4.28
C GLU A 104 -14.42 -5.03 -3.40
N VAL A 105 -13.12 -5.23 -3.60
CA VAL A 105 -12.06 -4.49 -2.93
C VAL A 105 -11.17 -3.89 -4.00
N THR A 106 -11.00 -2.57 -3.92
CA THR A 106 -10.01 -1.85 -4.72
C THR A 106 -8.76 -1.62 -3.88
N SER A 107 -7.58 -1.84 -4.45
CA SER A 107 -6.31 -1.54 -3.79
C SER A 107 -5.37 -0.76 -4.70
N ARG A 108 -4.50 0.06 -4.09
CA ARG A 108 -3.42 0.80 -4.78
C ARG A 108 -2.06 0.10 -4.71
N GLY A 109 -1.97 -0.98 -3.95
CA GLY A 109 -0.73 -1.72 -3.71
C GLY A 109 -0.98 -2.89 -2.77
N PHE A 110 0.10 -3.52 -2.33
CA PHE A 110 0.04 -4.69 -1.47
C PHE A 110 0.84 -4.46 -0.20
N GLU A 111 0.33 -4.94 0.91
CA GLU A 111 1.13 -5.04 2.13
C GLU A 111 2.33 -5.95 1.88
N ILE A 112 3.52 -5.50 2.29
CA ILE A 112 4.75 -6.27 2.12
C ILE A 112 4.90 -7.20 3.32
N GLN A 113 5.14 -8.49 3.07
CA GLN A 113 5.47 -9.43 4.12
C GLN A 113 6.75 -8.99 4.86
N PRO A 114 6.81 -9.15 6.20
CA PRO A 114 7.90 -8.61 7.00
C PRO A 114 9.27 -9.19 6.63
N GLU A 115 9.30 -10.45 6.20
CA GLU A 115 10.51 -11.15 5.78
C GLU A 115 10.30 -11.75 4.37
N PRO A 116 11.30 -11.64 3.48
CA PRO A 116 11.24 -12.27 2.18
C PRO A 116 11.36 -13.80 2.31
N LEU A 117 10.59 -14.54 1.53
CA LEU A 117 10.75 -15.98 1.38
C LEU A 117 12.02 -16.28 0.57
N ALA A 118 12.90 -17.12 1.10
CA ALA A 118 14.13 -17.50 0.41
C ALA A 118 13.85 -18.46 -0.75
N VAL A 119 14.37 -18.16 -1.93
CA VAL A 119 14.21 -18.96 -3.16
C VAL A 119 15.57 -19.11 -3.84
N GLN A 120 15.88 -20.29 -4.38
CA GLN A 120 17.08 -20.47 -5.19
C GLN A 120 16.82 -20.12 -6.65
N ALA A 121 17.78 -19.46 -7.32
CA ALA A 121 17.69 -19.27 -8.76
C ALA A 121 17.56 -20.63 -9.49
N GLY A 122 16.61 -20.73 -10.41
CA GLY A 122 16.26 -21.97 -11.11
C GLY A 122 15.41 -22.96 -10.31
N GLU A 123 15.02 -22.64 -9.07
CA GLU A 123 14.11 -23.48 -8.28
C GLU A 123 12.70 -23.50 -8.88
N THR A 124 12.10 -24.70 -8.92
CA THR A 124 10.66 -24.82 -9.17
C THR A 124 9.89 -24.62 -7.88
N VAL A 125 9.15 -23.51 -7.81
CA VAL A 125 8.28 -23.17 -6.67
C VAL A 125 6.83 -23.49 -7.01
N GLN A 126 6.00 -23.66 -5.99
CA GLN A 126 4.57 -23.92 -6.13
C GLN A 126 3.75 -22.74 -5.64
N VAL A 127 2.80 -22.30 -6.45
CA VAL A 127 1.70 -21.44 -6.02
C VAL A 127 0.52 -22.33 -5.66
N GLU A 128 0.06 -22.24 -4.42
CA GLU A 128 -1.11 -22.96 -3.94
C GLU A 128 -2.27 -22.01 -3.61
N LEU A 129 -3.42 -22.24 -4.23
CA LEU A 129 -4.70 -21.62 -3.88
C LEU A 129 -5.46 -22.59 -2.97
N ARG A 130 -5.57 -22.24 -1.69
CA ARG A 130 -6.15 -23.11 -0.66
C ARG A 130 -7.61 -22.74 -0.43
N GLY A 131 -8.51 -23.63 -0.88
CA GLY A 131 -9.96 -23.47 -0.77
C GLY A 131 -10.61 -22.87 -2.03
N GLY A 132 -11.94 -22.92 -2.09
CA GLY A 132 -12.73 -22.41 -3.21
C GLY A 132 -12.64 -23.24 -4.50
N PRO A 133 -13.26 -22.75 -5.59
CA PRO A 133 -13.22 -23.42 -6.89
C PRO A 133 -11.84 -23.30 -7.56
N ALA A 134 -11.56 -24.21 -8.50
CA ALA A 134 -10.39 -24.09 -9.36
C ALA A 134 -10.48 -22.85 -10.26
N PRO A 135 -9.41 -22.06 -10.41
CA PRO A 135 -9.39 -20.92 -11.32
C PRO A 135 -9.26 -21.39 -12.79
N GLU A 136 -9.67 -20.52 -13.70
CA GLU A 136 -9.47 -20.69 -15.15
C GLU A 136 -8.11 -20.19 -15.60
N LYS A 137 -7.61 -19.12 -14.96
CA LYS A 137 -6.33 -18.50 -15.30
C LYS A 137 -5.57 -18.11 -14.05
N VAL A 138 -4.26 -18.33 -14.09
CA VAL A 138 -3.32 -17.90 -13.06
C VAL A 138 -2.14 -17.27 -13.79
N ALA A 139 -1.99 -15.95 -13.66
CA ALA A 139 -0.87 -15.22 -14.22
C ALA A 139 0.03 -14.72 -13.10
N LEU A 140 1.35 -14.77 -13.34
CA LEU A 140 2.38 -14.36 -12.41
C LEU A 140 3.26 -13.31 -13.08
N GLU A 141 3.58 -12.25 -12.34
CA GLU A 141 4.48 -11.19 -12.75
C GLU A 141 5.47 -10.91 -11.61
N VAL A 142 6.76 -10.74 -11.93
CA VAL A 142 7.81 -10.51 -10.93
C VAL A 142 8.37 -9.11 -11.10
N PHE A 143 8.46 -8.36 -10.01
CA PHE A 143 8.94 -6.99 -9.98
C PHE A 143 10.13 -6.86 -9.04
N PRO A 144 11.22 -6.18 -9.42
CA PRO A 144 12.30 -5.89 -8.48
C PRO A 144 11.79 -5.03 -7.33
N GLU A 145 12.34 -5.22 -6.12
CA GLU A 145 12.01 -4.37 -4.96
C GLU A 145 12.30 -2.88 -5.28
N GLU A 146 13.43 -2.62 -5.93
CA GLU A 146 13.81 -1.30 -6.40
C GLU A 146 12.80 -0.77 -7.42
N GLY A 147 12.33 0.46 -7.20
CA GLY A 147 11.33 1.12 -8.05
C GLY A 147 9.87 0.71 -7.79
N ASN A 148 9.62 -0.39 -7.06
CA ASN A 148 8.26 -0.88 -6.78
C ASN A 148 7.88 -0.87 -5.29
N LYS A 149 8.82 -0.61 -4.38
CA LYS A 149 8.54 -0.37 -2.96
C LYS A 149 8.31 1.12 -2.71
N ASP A 150 7.10 1.51 -2.34
CA ASP A 150 6.75 2.91 -2.08
C ASP A 150 5.64 3.05 -1.03
N ARG A 151 5.37 4.28 -0.58
CA ARG A 151 4.33 4.60 0.39
C ARG A 151 2.95 4.73 -0.26
N ILE A 152 1.92 4.19 0.40
CA ILE A 152 0.52 4.45 0.04
C ILE A 152 0.10 5.81 0.61
N GLY A 153 0.54 6.87 -0.06
CA GLY A 153 0.19 8.26 0.25
C GLY A 153 1.39 9.13 0.65
N PRO A 154 1.24 10.47 0.58
CA PRO A 154 2.36 11.40 0.75
C PRO A 154 2.70 11.73 2.22
N GLN A 155 1.85 11.31 3.17
CA GLN A 155 1.98 11.64 4.59
C GLN A 155 3.11 10.88 5.29
N ALA A 156 3.80 11.54 6.23
CA ALA A 156 4.78 10.90 7.10
C ALA A 156 4.11 9.77 7.91
N GLY A 157 4.69 8.57 7.88
CA GLY A 157 4.11 7.38 8.50
C GLY A 157 3.12 6.61 7.62
N ALA A 158 2.94 6.98 6.34
CA ALA A 158 2.21 6.15 5.39
C ALA A 158 2.82 4.76 5.28
N ILE A 159 1.94 3.75 5.13
CA ILE A 159 2.31 2.34 4.99
C ILE A 159 3.21 2.19 3.76
N VAL A 160 4.35 1.53 3.94
CA VAL A 160 5.21 1.11 2.83
C VAL A 160 4.64 -0.17 2.24
N ALA A 161 4.45 -0.17 0.94
CA ALA A 161 3.75 -1.21 0.19
C ALA A 161 4.49 -1.53 -1.10
N PHE A 162 4.15 -2.68 -1.66
CA PHE A 162 4.49 -2.98 -3.04
C PHE A 162 3.46 -2.29 -3.95
N ILE A 163 3.94 -1.40 -4.80
CA ILE A 163 3.16 -0.71 -5.83
C ILE A 163 3.85 -0.95 -7.17
N PRO A 164 3.28 -1.78 -8.07
CA PRO A 164 3.89 -2.07 -9.37
C PRO A 164 3.91 -0.80 -10.23
N ARG A 165 5.11 -0.27 -10.49
CA ARG A 165 5.37 0.97 -11.25
C ARG A 165 6.34 0.80 -12.40
N THR A 166 7.09 -0.29 -12.40
CA THR A 166 7.97 -0.66 -13.50
C THR A 166 7.32 -1.76 -14.34
N GLU A 167 7.92 -2.07 -15.49
CA GLU A 167 7.66 -3.33 -16.16
C GLU A 167 8.13 -4.50 -15.28
N PRO A 168 7.48 -5.68 -15.36
CA PRO A 168 7.94 -6.86 -14.66
C PRO A 168 9.25 -7.38 -15.26
N ALA A 169 10.14 -7.88 -14.39
CA ALA A 169 11.37 -8.55 -14.80
C ALA A 169 11.10 -9.93 -15.41
N ALA A 170 10.00 -10.57 -15.02
CA ALA A 170 9.53 -11.84 -15.58
C ALA A 170 8.01 -11.92 -15.53
N SER A 171 7.40 -12.66 -16.45
CA SER A 171 5.96 -12.92 -16.45
C SER A 171 5.66 -14.29 -17.02
N ALA A 172 4.63 -14.96 -16.49
CA ALA A 172 4.20 -16.28 -16.93
C ALA A 172 2.69 -16.46 -16.72
N GLU A 173 2.07 -17.25 -17.59
CA GLU A 173 0.78 -17.87 -17.30
C GLU A 173 1.04 -19.28 -16.78
N LEU A 174 0.59 -19.57 -15.57
CA LEU A 174 0.92 -20.80 -14.88
C LEU A 174 -0.04 -21.90 -15.26
N SER A 175 0.53 -23.04 -15.66
CA SER A 175 -0.22 -24.28 -15.85
C SER A 175 -0.25 -25.07 -14.54
N GLY A 176 -1.40 -25.66 -14.23
CA GLY A 176 -1.59 -26.40 -13.00
C GLY A 176 -3.03 -26.92 -12.86
N SER A 177 -3.27 -27.74 -11.84
CA SER A 177 -4.59 -28.27 -11.50
C SER A 177 -4.77 -28.33 -9.99
N ASP A 178 -6.02 -28.43 -9.56
CA ASP A 178 -6.38 -28.66 -8.14
C ASP A 178 -5.79 -27.61 -7.19
N GLY A 179 -5.74 -26.36 -7.64
CA GLY A 179 -5.22 -25.24 -6.87
C GLY A 179 -3.69 -25.18 -6.77
N ARG A 180 -2.94 -26.03 -7.48
CA ARG A 180 -1.47 -26.01 -7.49
C ARG A 180 -0.90 -25.67 -8.85
N TYR A 181 0.01 -24.70 -8.88
CA TYR A 181 0.60 -24.16 -10.10
C TYR A 181 2.11 -24.04 -9.94
N SER A 182 2.86 -24.50 -10.93
CA SER A 182 4.32 -24.51 -10.87
C SER A 182 4.93 -23.31 -11.60
N TRP A 183 5.99 -22.74 -11.04
CA TRP A 183 6.79 -21.70 -11.67
C TRP A 183 8.28 -21.98 -11.44
N VAL A 184 9.11 -21.80 -12.47
CA VAL A 184 10.58 -21.88 -12.34
C VAL A 184 11.12 -20.48 -12.14
N THR A 185 11.85 -20.27 -11.05
CA THR A 185 12.42 -18.97 -10.65
C THR A 185 13.67 -18.65 -11.47
N ASP A 186 13.49 -18.40 -12.76
CA ASP A 186 14.57 -18.05 -13.70
C ASP A 186 14.76 -16.52 -13.76
N ILE A 187 15.22 -15.96 -12.64
CA ILE A 187 15.53 -14.53 -12.48
C ILE A 187 16.85 -14.34 -11.74
N PRO A 188 17.57 -13.22 -11.95
CA PRO A 188 18.82 -12.95 -11.24
C PRO A 188 18.63 -12.83 -9.72
N ALA A 189 19.70 -13.08 -8.96
CA ALA A 189 19.70 -12.90 -7.51
C ALA A 189 19.28 -11.47 -7.11
N GLY A 190 18.51 -11.34 -6.03
CA GLY A 190 17.96 -10.07 -5.56
C GLY A 190 16.63 -10.21 -4.82
N ASN A 191 16.08 -9.08 -4.37
CA ASN A 191 14.78 -9.02 -3.73
C ASN A 191 13.70 -8.64 -4.74
N TYR A 192 12.58 -9.37 -4.71
CA TYR A 192 11.49 -9.20 -5.66
C TYR A 192 10.12 -9.28 -4.98
N PHE A 193 9.16 -8.58 -5.55
CA PHE A 193 7.73 -8.81 -5.33
C PHE A 193 7.19 -9.68 -6.45
N VAL A 194 6.44 -10.72 -6.10
CA VAL A 194 5.72 -11.55 -7.05
C VAL A 194 4.25 -11.18 -6.98
N ARG A 195 3.66 -10.69 -8.07
CA ARG A 195 2.23 -10.45 -8.21
C ARG A 195 1.58 -11.66 -8.87
N LEU A 196 0.52 -12.18 -8.25
CA LEU A 196 -0.36 -13.18 -8.86
C LEU A 196 -1.68 -12.51 -9.25
N ARG A 197 -2.20 -12.85 -10.43
CA ARG A 197 -3.54 -12.49 -10.89
C ARG A 197 -4.29 -13.76 -11.21
N VAL A 198 -5.46 -13.91 -10.60
CA VAL A 198 -6.25 -15.12 -10.72
C VAL A 198 -7.65 -14.77 -11.21
N GLU A 199 -8.16 -15.53 -12.17
CA GLU A 199 -9.52 -15.45 -12.70
C GLU A 199 -10.21 -16.80 -12.51
N TRP A 200 -11.45 -16.77 -12.02
CA TRP A 200 -12.28 -17.96 -11.83
C TRP A 200 -13.44 -18.00 -12.81
N PRO A 201 -14.07 -19.18 -13.01
CA PRO A 201 -15.30 -19.29 -13.78
C PRO A 201 -16.38 -18.39 -13.22
N GLU A 202 -17.28 -17.92 -14.08
CA GLU A 202 -18.46 -17.19 -13.64
C GLU A 202 -19.37 -18.08 -12.77
N PRO A 203 -19.68 -17.67 -11.53
CA PRO A 203 -20.59 -18.43 -10.67
C PRO A 203 -22.02 -18.37 -11.18
N SER A 204 -22.77 -19.45 -11.01
CA SER A 204 -24.18 -19.54 -11.43
C SER A 204 -25.09 -18.50 -10.76
N ARG A 205 -24.72 -18.03 -9.57
CA ARG A 205 -25.44 -17.02 -8.77
C ARG A 205 -24.66 -15.69 -8.72
N ASN A 206 -24.18 -15.24 -9.88
CA ASN A 206 -23.48 -13.97 -9.97
C ASN A 206 -24.44 -12.77 -9.93
N PRO A 207 -24.29 -11.84 -8.97
CA PRO A 207 -25.11 -10.63 -8.95
C PRO A 207 -24.80 -9.66 -10.10
N VAL A 208 -23.65 -9.82 -10.77
CA VAL A 208 -23.25 -9.01 -11.93
C VAL A 208 -22.97 -9.93 -13.13
N PRO A 209 -24.00 -10.26 -13.95
CA PRO A 209 -23.87 -11.20 -15.06
C PRO A 209 -22.72 -10.84 -16.02
N GLY A 210 -21.95 -11.84 -16.42
CA GLY A 210 -20.79 -11.71 -17.32
C GLY A 210 -19.49 -11.25 -16.64
N ARG A 211 -19.52 -10.81 -15.36
CA ARG A 211 -18.31 -10.42 -14.63
C ARG A 211 -17.74 -11.61 -13.87
N LYS A 212 -16.55 -12.08 -14.26
CA LYS A 212 -15.87 -13.17 -13.58
C LYS A 212 -15.21 -12.74 -12.26
N PRO A 213 -15.17 -13.61 -11.23
CA PRO A 213 -14.38 -13.38 -10.04
C PRO A 213 -12.90 -13.27 -10.38
N THR A 214 -12.24 -12.30 -9.79
CA THR A 214 -10.81 -12.03 -9.98
C THR A 214 -10.17 -11.63 -8.67
N ALA A 215 -8.90 -11.97 -8.47
CA ALA A 215 -8.14 -11.54 -7.31
C ALA A 215 -6.68 -11.30 -7.67
N GLU A 216 -6.09 -10.28 -7.07
CA GLU A 216 -4.66 -10.03 -7.08
C GLU A 216 -4.05 -10.41 -5.73
N TYR A 217 -2.84 -10.97 -5.78
CA TYR A 217 -2.07 -11.37 -4.61
C TYR A 217 -0.62 -10.90 -4.74
N SER A 218 0.09 -10.75 -3.63
CA SER A 218 1.53 -10.56 -3.65
C SER A 218 2.31 -11.40 -2.65
N PHE A 219 3.54 -11.73 -3.04
CA PHE A 219 4.57 -12.34 -2.21
C PHE A 219 5.83 -11.45 -2.21
N PHE A 220 6.66 -11.58 -1.19
CA PHE A 220 7.98 -10.96 -1.12
C PHE A 220 9.02 -12.06 -1.04
N ILE A 221 9.95 -12.10 -2.00
CA ILE A 221 10.96 -13.16 -2.12
C ILE A 221 12.38 -12.58 -2.19
N ALA A 222 13.35 -13.37 -1.76
CA ALA A 222 14.77 -13.12 -1.94
C ALA A 222 15.37 -14.31 -2.71
N VAL A 223 15.87 -14.02 -3.91
CA VAL A 223 16.50 -15.00 -4.80
C VAL A 223 18.01 -14.97 -4.56
N SER A 224 18.61 -16.14 -4.31
CA SER A 224 20.06 -16.34 -4.17
C SER A 224 20.63 -17.29 -5.22
#